data_AF-L0FXZ7-F1
#
_entry.id   AF-L0FXZ7-F1
#
_cell.length_a   1.000
_cell.length_b   1.000
_cell.length_c   1.000
_cell.angle_alpha   90.00
_cell.angle_beta   90.00
_cell.angle_gamma   90.00
#
_symmetry.space_group_name_H-M   'P 1'
#
loop_
_entity.id
_entity.type
_entity.pdbx_description
1 polymer ?
#
loop_
_entity_poly.entity_id
_entity_poly.type
_entity_poly.pdbx_seq_one_letter_code
_entity_poly.pdbx_strand_id
1 'polypeptide(L)'
;MWSDNDTVIDLLDYQYLISATENIISNDTLLPCTIGIYGDWGSGKSSLMRMVEESLRSDDKILTIKFNGWLFEGYEDAKSVLMGTILEEIGENRTLKGDAKKLFSKMLKQVDYMKVAKSLVKHGISFAAGGPAGLAITGMGDLISLAQKINPQDYVKAEEDTSKESLRMSIRKFHEDFSKLLQDLKIEKLVIFIDDLDRCNTDTVIDTLEAIKLFLYVPNSAFVICADEKIIEYAVRRRFPEIPGRGLEVASAYLEKLIQFPIRLPRLNETELETYINLLFAQLYVEHTHFQKICKEVIYEKSAEELQSKKLDHDYLAKALPSVSEELQKAMLLTRQITPILTVGLDGNPRQSKRFMNMLMMRIGMANSKKIELEIRILAKLMLLEYFKKETFIKLHEYQAEQGGKPKEIRLLEARLIADKNKNSENKIETVSIIPEVEIWEKDDWITQWVNTEPKLTDVDLGPYFYFSRDRLNSMYSTKQQMSSQALTVYHDLVSGSDVYEKKSLQEASSLSPSDSSSIFEELKEKLLQESNGSASTQNFKLLFGWTNVRKELTSQLLTFLKGIPHETIPTLAVTELLKVIKGTAFEKDGTDIIKEWAQSESNKDLSKIASNRIKPKK
;
A
#
# COMPACT_ATOMS: atom_id res chain seq x y z
N MET A 1 12.24 -17.65 4.34
CA MET A 1 11.65 -16.41 3.78
C MET A 1 10.41 -16.78 3.00
N TRP A 2 9.48 -15.84 2.82
CA TRP A 2 8.18 -16.06 2.19
C TRP A 2 8.06 -15.28 0.88
N SER A 3 7.31 -15.84 -0.07
CA SER A 3 6.96 -15.13 -1.30
C SER A 3 5.98 -13.98 -1.02
N ASP A 4 6.13 -12.89 -1.79
CA ASP A 4 5.23 -11.73 -1.80
C ASP A 4 4.14 -11.86 -2.89
N ASN A 5 3.93 -13.06 -3.42
CA ASN A 5 2.86 -13.38 -4.37
C ASN A 5 1.54 -13.67 -3.64
N ASP A 6 0.45 -13.56 -4.39
CA ASP A 6 -0.86 -14.06 -4.01
C ASP A 6 -0.85 -15.59 -3.78
N THR A 7 -1.73 -16.06 -2.92
CA THR A 7 -1.75 -17.45 -2.42
C THR A 7 -3.17 -18.01 -2.35
N VAL A 8 -3.30 -19.33 -2.44
CA VAL A 8 -4.54 -20.10 -2.18
C VAL A 8 -4.64 -20.59 -0.73
N ILE A 9 -3.57 -20.43 0.05
CA ILE A 9 -3.54 -20.82 1.47
C ILE A 9 -4.03 -19.63 2.29
N ASP A 10 -5.14 -19.81 2.99
CA ASP A 10 -5.67 -18.80 3.89
C ASP A 10 -4.86 -18.75 5.19
N LEU A 11 -4.09 -17.67 5.36
CA LEU A 11 -3.39 -17.35 6.61
C LEU A 11 -3.99 -16.13 7.31
N LEU A 12 -4.98 -15.48 6.70
CA LEU A 12 -5.57 -14.21 7.14
C LEU A 12 -6.98 -14.37 7.71
N ASP A 13 -7.50 -15.59 7.73
CA ASP A 13 -8.85 -15.90 8.20
C ASP A 13 -9.93 -15.23 7.33
N TYR A 14 -9.75 -15.31 6.01
CA TYR A 14 -10.66 -14.74 5.02
C TYR A 14 -11.78 -15.69 4.58
N GLN A 15 -11.90 -16.86 5.22
CA GLN A 15 -12.92 -17.85 4.91
C GLN A 15 -14.35 -17.27 4.90
N TYR A 16 -14.68 -16.37 5.81
CA TYR A 16 -16.01 -15.75 5.84
C TYR A 16 -16.25 -14.80 4.65
N LEU A 17 -15.20 -14.13 4.14
CA LEU A 17 -15.29 -13.28 2.95
C LEU A 17 -15.34 -14.10 1.66
N ILE A 18 -14.59 -15.21 1.62
CA ILE A 18 -14.64 -16.20 0.53
C ILE A 18 -16.07 -16.73 0.43
N SER A 19 -16.62 -17.22 1.54
CA SER A 19 -17.99 -17.76 1.61
C SER A 19 -19.04 -16.70 1.22
N ALA A 20 -18.86 -15.44 1.64
CA ALA A 20 -19.76 -14.35 1.23
C ALA A 20 -19.74 -14.13 -0.29
N THR A 21 -18.56 -14.14 -0.90
CA THR A 21 -18.39 -13.98 -2.36
C THR A 21 -19.01 -15.17 -3.11
N GLU A 22 -18.75 -16.39 -2.66
CA GLU A 22 -19.29 -17.62 -3.22
C GLU A 22 -20.82 -17.66 -3.15
N ASN A 23 -21.42 -17.24 -2.03
CA ASN A 23 -22.86 -17.19 -1.86
C ASN A 23 -23.53 -16.21 -2.84
N ILE A 24 -22.88 -15.08 -3.14
CA ILE A 24 -23.37 -14.13 -4.14
C ILE A 24 -23.31 -14.76 -5.54
N ILE A 25 -22.17 -15.36 -5.91
CA ILE A 25 -21.97 -15.99 -7.22
C ILE A 25 -22.88 -17.21 -7.42
N SER A 26 -23.12 -17.97 -6.35
CA SER A 26 -23.92 -19.19 -6.39
C SER A 26 -25.42 -18.91 -6.48
N ASN A 27 -25.87 -17.70 -6.17
CA ASN A 27 -27.28 -17.34 -6.20
C ASN A 27 -27.71 -16.77 -7.56
N ASP A 28 -28.39 -17.59 -8.36
CA ASP A 28 -28.84 -17.24 -9.71
C ASP A 28 -29.75 -16.00 -9.76
N THR A 29 -30.46 -15.69 -8.67
CA THR A 29 -31.32 -14.49 -8.59
C THR A 29 -30.55 -13.18 -8.45
N LEU A 30 -29.28 -13.25 -8.05
CA LEU A 30 -28.39 -12.10 -7.95
C LEU A 30 -27.64 -11.86 -9.25
N LEU A 31 -27.62 -12.80 -10.20
CA LEU A 31 -26.91 -12.67 -11.47
C LEU A 31 -27.78 -11.94 -12.52
N PRO A 32 -27.18 -11.10 -13.39
CA PRO A 32 -25.77 -10.72 -13.40
C PRO A 32 -25.40 -9.72 -12.30
N CYS A 33 -24.19 -9.87 -11.75
CA CYS A 33 -23.73 -9.00 -10.66
C CYS A 33 -22.29 -8.51 -10.78
N THR A 34 -22.00 -7.49 -9.97
CA THR A 34 -20.67 -6.92 -9.76
C THR A 34 -20.34 -6.91 -8.26
N ILE A 35 -19.25 -7.56 -7.91
CA ILE A 35 -18.70 -7.67 -6.56
C ILE A 35 -17.40 -6.87 -6.53
N GLY A 36 -17.28 -5.93 -5.59
CA GLY A 36 -16.04 -5.16 -5.39
C GLY A 36 -15.33 -5.65 -4.14
N ILE A 37 -14.12 -6.19 -4.28
CA ILE A 37 -13.24 -6.56 -3.17
C ILE A 37 -12.29 -5.39 -2.93
N TYR A 38 -12.55 -4.64 -1.86
CA TYR A 38 -11.83 -3.43 -1.51
C TYR A 38 -10.92 -3.58 -0.30
N GLY A 39 -9.84 -2.84 -0.30
CA GLY A 39 -8.92 -2.72 0.83
C GLY A 39 -7.63 -2.02 0.41
N ASP A 40 -6.83 -1.63 1.40
CA ASP A 40 -5.57 -0.93 1.18
C ASP A 40 -4.57 -1.79 0.37
N TRP A 41 -3.52 -1.16 -0.15
CA TRP A 41 -2.46 -1.90 -0.81
C TRP A 41 -1.79 -2.89 0.15
N GLY A 42 -1.75 -4.18 -0.23
CA GLY A 42 -1.15 -5.23 0.60
C GLY A 42 -2.08 -5.85 1.65
N SER A 43 -3.38 -5.54 1.64
CA SER A 43 -4.37 -6.16 2.53
C SER A 43 -4.66 -7.64 2.22
N GLY A 44 -4.36 -8.12 1.01
CA GLY A 44 -4.62 -9.51 0.61
C GLY A 44 -5.73 -9.71 -0.42
N LYS A 45 -6.22 -8.62 -1.06
CA LYS A 45 -7.27 -8.65 -2.11
C LYS A 45 -7.05 -9.74 -3.16
N SER A 46 -5.89 -9.75 -3.83
CA SER A 46 -5.54 -10.72 -4.86
C SER A 46 -5.48 -12.16 -4.33
N SER A 47 -5.12 -12.35 -3.06
CA SER A 47 -5.14 -13.69 -2.44
C SER A 47 -6.57 -14.15 -2.17
N LEU A 48 -7.44 -13.29 -1.66
CA LEU A 48 -8.87 -13.58 -1.50
C LEU A 48 -9.53 -13.91 -2.85
N MET A 49 -9.26 -13.09 -3.87
CA MET A 49 -9.74 -13.33 -5.23
C MET A 49 -9.31 -14.71 -5.75
N ARG A 50 -8.03 -15.06 -5.59
CA ARG A 50 -7.50 -16.35 -6.02
C ARG A 50 -8.08 -17.52 -5.22
N MET A 51 -8.36 -17.34 -3.93
CA MET A 51 -9.03 -18.36 -3.11
C MET A 51 -10.47 -18.60 -3.58
N VAL A 52 -11.22 -17.54 -3.89
CA VAL A 52 -12.57 -17.64 -4.47
C VAL A 52 -12.54 -18.27 -5.86
N GLU A 53 -11.57 -17.91 -6.69
CA GLU A 53 -11.42 -18.55 -8.00
C GLU A 53 -11.15 -20.05 -7.88
N GLU A 54 -10.21 -20.44 -7.02
CA GLU A 54 -9.83 -21.84 -6.84
C GLU A 54 -10.99 -22.70 -6.31
N SER A 55 -11.83 -22.15 -5.41
CA SER A 55 -13.00 -22.87 -4.92
C SER A 55 -14.06 -23.09 -6.01
N LEU A 56 -14.25 -22.13 -6.91
CA LEU A 56 -15.21 -22.19 -8.01
C LEU A 56 -14.76 -23.09 -9.17
N ARG A 57 -13.44 -23.26 -9.36
CA ARG A 57 -12.88 -24.13 -10.42
C ARG A 57 -13.25 -25.61 -10.29
N SER A 58 -13.71 -26.03 -9.11
CA SER A 58 -14.17 -27.40 -8.88
C SER A 58 -15.47 -27.75 -9.62
N ASP A 59 -16.22 -26.76 -10.11
CA ASP A 59 -17.46 -26.95 -10.86
C ASP A 59 -17.26 -26.68 -12.36
N ASP A 60 -17.31 -27.73 -13.19
CA ASP A 60 -17.18 -27.66 -14.64
C ASP A 60 -18.22 -26.74 -15.33
N LYS A 61 -19.33 -26.44 -14.65
CA LYS A 61 -20.38 -25.55 -15.15
C LYS A 61 -20.04 -24.07 -14.97
N ILE A 62 -19.06 -23.77 -14.12
CA ILE A 62 -18.57 -22.42 -13.88
C ILE A 62 -17.32 -22.21 -14.75
N LEU A 63 -17.33 -21.14 -15.54
CA LEU A 63 -16.13 -20.68 -16.24
C LEU A 63 -15.56 -19.47 -15.51
N THR A 64 -14.36 -19.61 -14.98
CA THR A 64 -13.60 -18.51 -14.36
C THR A 64 -12.62 -17.92 -15.36
N ILE A 65 -12.60 -16.59 -15.52
CA ILE A 65 -11.68 -15.87 -16.40
C ILE A 65 -10.93 -14.84 -15.57
N LYS A 66 -9.61 -14.73 -15.75
CA LYS A 66 -8.80 -13.66 -15.16
C LYS A 66 -8.54 -12.55 -16.14
N PHE A 67 -8.59 -11.33 -15.64
CA PHE A 67 -8.23 -10.14 -16.36
C PHE A 67 -7.37 -9.24 -15.45
N ASN A 68 -6.11 -9.05 -15.80
CA ASN A 68 -5.25 -8.11 -15.10
C ASN A 68 -5.25 -6.78 -15.85
N GLY A 69 -5.82 -5.73 -15.24
CA GLY A 69 -5.93 -4.42 -15.90
C GLY A 69 -4.58 -3.80 -16.25
N TRP A 70 -3.56 -4.05 -15.42
CA TRP A 70 -2.23 -3.48 -15.58
C TRP A 70 -1.50 -4.02 -16.82
N LEU A 71 -1.72 -5.30 -17.18
CA LEU A 71 -1.14 -5.88 -18.41
C LEU A 71 -1.58 -5.15 -19.69
N PHE A 72 -2.67 -4.39 -19.62
CA PHE A 72 -3.24 -3.66 -20.74
C PHE A 72 -3.09 -2.14 -20.59
N GLU A 73 -2.20 -1.70 -19.70
CA GLU A 73 -1.83 -0.30 -19.61
C GLU A 73 -1.19 0.20 -20.92
N GLY A 74 -1.70 1.32 -21.44
CA GLY A 74 -1.28 1.90 -22.72
C GLY A 74 -2.03 1.35 -23.95
N TYR A 75 -2.90 0.34 -23.78
CA TYR A 75 -3.83 -0.04 -24.85
C TYR A 75 -4.98 0.96 -24.93
N GLU A 76 -5.21 1.50 -26.12
CA GLU A 76 -6.22 2.55 -26.34
C GLU A 76 -7.68 2.05 -26.32
N ASP A 77 -7.92 0.74 -26.21
CA ASP A 77 -9.28 0.17 -26.25
C ASP A 77 -9.50 -1.01 -25.29
N ALA A 78 -9.60 -0.71 -23.99
CA ALA A 78 -9.88 -1.68 -22.93
C ALA A 78 -11.13 -2.54 -23.20
N LYS A 79 -12.15 -2.01 -23.90
CA LYS A 79 -13.38 -2.73 -24.26
C LYS A 79 -13.08 -3.90 -25.19
N SER A 80 -12.38 -3.62 -26.28
CA SER A 80 -11.99 -4.65 -27.26
C SER A 80 -11.01 -5.67 -26.69
N VAL A 81 -10.13 -5.22 -25.79
CA VAL A 81 -9.15 -6.08 -25.12
C VAL A 81 -9.86 -7.04 -24.18
N LEU A 82 -10.71 -6.53 -23.27
CA LEU A 82 -11.50 -7.37 -22.36
C LEU A 82 -12.37 -8.38 -23.13
N MET A 83 -13.04 -7.94 -24.19
CA MET A 83 -13.83 -8.83 -25.06
C MET A 83 -12.97 -9.90 -25.75
N GLY A 84 -11.81 -9.51 -26.26
CA GLY A 84 -10.86 -10.43 -26.88
C GLY A 84 -10.39 -11.48 -25.89
N THR A 85 -9.91 -11.06 -24.72
CA THR A 85 -9.42 -11.96 -23.67
C THR A 85 -10.48 -12.93 -23.18
N ILE A 86 -11.72 -12.46 -22.96
CA ILE A 86 -12.83 -13.35 -22.55
C ILE A 86 -13.11 -14.41 -23.62
N LEU A 87 -13.14 -14.02 -24.90
CA LEU A 87 -13.34 -14.98 -25.99
C LEU A 87 -12.15 -15.95 -26.12
N GLU A 88 -10.92 -15.44 -26.10
CA GLU A 88 -9.72 -16.28 -26.16
C GLU A 88 -9.72 -17.34 -25.04
N GLU A 89 -9.99 -16.94 -23.80
CA GLU A 89 -10.06 -17.85 -22.64
C GLU A 89 -11.17 -18.91 -22.79
N ILE A 90 -12.33 -18.53 -23.34
CA ILE A 90 -13.40 -19.48 -23.69
C ILE A 90 -12.90 -20.49 -24.73
N GLY A 91 -12.17 -20.03 -25.74
CA GLY A 91 -11.64 -20.87 -26.82
C GLY A 91 -10.56 -21.85 -26.36
N GLU A 92 -9.77 -21.48 -25.36
CA GLU A 92 -8.74 -22.33 -24.77
C GLU A 92 -9.31 -23.37 -23.79
N ASN A 93 -10.28 -22.98 -22.96
CA ASN A 93 -10.82 -23.83 -21.89
C ASN A 93 -12.05 -24.66 -22.28
N ARG A 94 -12.63 -24.45 -23.46
CA ARG A 94 -13.83 -25.18 -23.92
C ARG A 94 -13.65 -25.72 -25.34
N THR A 95 -14.17 -26.92 -25.56
CA THR A 95 -14.11 -27.54 -26.88
C THR A 95 -15.14 -26.92 -27.82
N LEU A 96 -14.69 -26.11 -28.76
CA LEU A 96 -15.55 -25.46 -29.76
C LEU A 96 -15.93 -26.43 -30.90
N LYS A 97 -17.20 -26.82 -30.98
CA LYS A 97 -17.74 -27.67 -32.06
C LYS A 97 -18.99 -27.07 -32.70
N GLY A 98 -19.27 -27.43 -33.95
CA GLY A 98 -20.52 -27.10 -34.64
C GLY A 98 -20.82 -25.59 -34.69
N ASP A 99 -22.02 -25.22 -34.26
CA ASP A 99 -22.50 -23.83 -34.32
C ASP A 99 -21.83 -22.91 -33.30
N ALA A 100 -21.40 -23.43 -32.14
CA ALA A 100 -20.60 -22.68 -31.18
C ALA A 100 -19.29 -22.16 -31.81
N LYS A 101 -18.62 -22.98 -32.62
CA LYS A 101 -17.39 -22.57 -33.33
C LYS A 101 -17.64 -21.45 -34.35
N LYS A 102 -18.78 -21.50 -35.06
CA LYS A 102 -19.16 -20.44 -36.02
C LYS A 102 -19.47 -19.14 -35.29
N LEU A 103 -20.22 -19.22 -34.20
CA LEU A 103 -20.62 -18.08 -33.38
C LEU A 103 -19.39 -17.43 -32.74
N PHE A 104 -18.51 -18.23 -32.14
CA PHE A 104 -17.21 -17.81 -31.63
C PHE A 104 -16.39 -17.05 -32.67
N SER A 105 -16.22 -17.63 -33.87
CA SER A 105 -15.44 -17.02 -34.96
C SER A 105 -16.05 -15.71 -35.44
N LYS A 106 -17.39 -15.58 -35.43
CA LYS A 106 -18.10 -14.35 -35.77
C LYS A 106 -17.83 -13.26 -34.73
N MET A 107 -17.86 -13.61 -33.45
CA MET A 107 -17.62 -12.67 -32.35
C MET A 107 -16.18 -12.19 -32.30
N LEU A 108 -15.19 -13.08 -32.47
CA LEU A 108 -13.78 -12.69 -32.59
C LEU A 108 -13.56 -11.68 -33.72
N LYS A 109 -14.14 -11.94 -34.91
CA LYS A 109 -14.07 -11.00 -36.05
C LYS A 109 -14.68 -9.63 -35.74
N GLN A 110 -15.75 -9.57 -34.95
CA GLN A 110 -16.35 -8.30 -34.53
C GLN A 110 -15.40 -7.53 -33.60
N VAL A 111 -14.73 -8.23 -32.68
CA VAL A 111 -13.74 -7.62 -31.78
C VAL A 111 -12.52 -7.12 -32.56
N ASP A 112 -11.99 -7.92 -33.49
CA ASP A 112 -10.89 -7.52 -34.36
C ASP A 112 -11.24 -6.31 -35.24
N TYR A 113 -12.47 -6.26 -35.75
CA TYR A 113 -12.96 -5.12 -36.51
C TYR A 113 -13.01 -3.84 -35.65
N MET A 114 -13.44 -3.93 -34.39
CA MET A 114 -13.41 -2.77 -33.47
C MET A 114 -11.99 -2.27 -33.21
N LYS A 115 -11.02 -3.19 -33.03
CA LYS A 115 -9.60 -2.85 -32.85
C LYS A 115 -9.05 -2.08 -34.06
N VAL A 116 -9.34 -2.57 -35.27
CA VAL A 116 -8.84 -1.97 -36.53
C VAL A 116 -9.56 -0.65 -36.87
N ALA A 117 -10.88 -0.59 -36.72
CA ALA A 117 -11.66 0.59 -37.10
C ALA A 117 -11.30 1.84 -36.27
N LYS A 118 -11.04 1.70 -34.96
CA LYS A 118 -10.61 2.83 -34.12
C LYS A 118 -9.20 3.31 -34.43
N SER A 119 -8.27 2.39 -34.70
CA SER A 119 -6.90 2.74 -35.14
C SER A 119 -6.93 3.55 -36.45
N LEU A 120 -7.79 3.14 -37.39
CA LEU A 120 -8.01 3.85 -38.66
C LEU A 120 -8.62 5.25 -38.49
N VAL A 121 -9.53 5.47 -37.52
CA VAL A 121 -10.11 6.80 -37.26
C VAL A 121 -9.05 7.77 -36.72
N LYS A 122 -8.19 7.33 -35.79
CA LYS A 122 -7.14 8.17 -35.20
C LYS A 122 -6.07 8.57 -36.23
N HIS A 123 -5.63 7.62 -37.06
CA HIS A 123 -4.62 7.86 -38.09
C HIS A 123 -5.20 8.47 -39.38
N GLY A 124 -6.48 8.26 -39.65
CA GLY A 124 -7.22 8.91 -40.75
C GLY A 124 -7.45 10.40 -40.53
N ILE A 125 -7.62 10.84 -39.28
CA ILE A 125 -7.67 12.28 -38.94
C ILE A 125 -6.30 12.93 -39.18
N SER A 126 -5.19 12.25 -38.85
CA SER A 126 -3.83 12.72 -39.17
C SER A 126 -3.58 12.82 -40.68
N PHE A 127 -4.17 11.92 -41.46
CA PHE A 127 -4.12 11.94 -42.93
C PHE A 127 -4.92 13.11 -43.52
N ALA A 128 -6.13 13.37 -43.02
CA ALA A 128 -6.97 14.49 -43.46
C ALA A 128 -6.38 15.86 -43.09
N ALA A 129 -5.67 15.97 -41.96
CA ALA A 129 -5.08 17.22 -41.49
C ALA A 129 -3.68 17.52 -42.08
N GLY A 130 -2.91 16.52 -42.52
CA GLY A 130 -1.50 16.69 -42.90
C GLY A 130 -1.10 16.15 -44.27
N GLY A 131 -2.00 15.51 -45.01
CA GLY A 131 -1.66 14.83 -46.26
C GLY A 131 -0.57 13.75 -46.08
N PRO A 132 0.15 13.35 -47.14
CA PRO A 132 1.20 12.31 -47.09
C PRO A 132 2.33 12.57 -46.08
N ALA A 133 2.52 13.83 -45.64
CA ALA A 133 3.52 14.19 -44.63
C ALA A 133 3.10 13.82 -43.19
N GLY A 134 1.81 13.59 -42.93
CA GLY A 134 1.29 13.17 -41.62
C GLY A 134 1.60 11.71 -41.26
N LEU A 135 2.15 10.91 -42.19
CA LEU A 135 2.41 9.47 -42.04
C LEU A 135 3.82 9.14 -41.51
N ALA A 136 4.64 10.13 -41.15
CA ALA A 136 6.05 9.90 -40.83
C ALA A 136 6.33 9.38 -39.41
N ILE A 137 5.34 8.86 -38.67
CA ILE A 137 5.55 8.33 -37.32
C ILE A 137 4.95 6.92 -37.20
N THR A 138 5.87 5.94 -37.14
CA THR A 138 5.74 4.51 -36.79
C THR A 138 5.09 3.52 -37.78
N GLY A 139 5.88 2.50 -38.18
CA GLY A 139 5.38 1.17 -38.56
C GLY A 139 4.94 0.96 -40.02
N MET A 140 5.88 0.95 -40.97
CA MET A 140 5.57 0.80 -42.41
C MET A 140 5.05 -0.61 -42.82
N GLY A 141 5.14 -1.61 -41.95
CA GLY A 141 4.75 -3.01 -42.24
C GLY A 141 3.24 -3.25 -42.25
N ASP A 142 2.51 -2.69 -41.29
CA ASP A 142 1.07 -2.95 -41.14
C ASP A 142 0.22 -2.14 -42.12
N LEU A 143 0.69 -0.96 -42.52
CA LEU A 143 -0.01 -0.07 -43.45
C LEU A 143 -0.17 -0.65 -44.88
N ILE A 144 0.84 -1.38 -45.37
CA ILE A 144 0.81 -1.96 -46.72
C ILE A 144 -0.26 -3.06 -46.82
N SER A 145 -0.45 -3.83 -45.74
CA SER A 145 -1.48 -4.87 -45.65
C SER A 145 -2.90 -4.28 -45.56
N LEU A 146 -3.04 -3.09 -44.97
CA LEU A 146 -4.28 -2.36 -44.80
C LEU A 146 -4.74 -1.68 -46.10
N ALA A 147 -3.79 -1.13 -46.86
CA ALA A 147 -4.05 -0.49 -48.15
C ALA A 147 -4.55 -1.48 -49.22
N GLN A 148 -4.18 -2.76 -49.13
CA GLN A 148 -4.56 -3.79 -50.09
C GLN A 148 -5.98 -4.35 -49.88
N LYS A 149 -6.65 -4.05 -48.75
CA LYS A 149 -7.94 -4.66 -48.38
C LYS A 149 -9.13 -3.70 -48.39
N ILE A 150 -8.93 -2.41 -48.68
CA ILE A 150 -9.96 -1.38 -48.47
C ILE A 150 -10.28 -0.70 -49.81
N ASN A 151 -11.54 -0.83 -50.25
CA ASN A 151 -12.06 -0.11 -51.40
C ASN A 151 -12.41 1.35 -50.98
N PRO A 152 -11.85 2.38 -51.62
CA PRO A 152 -12.01 3.78 -51.19
C PRO A 152 -13.44 4.35 -51.27
N GLN A 153 -14.39 3.63 -51.87
CA GLN A 153 -15.76 4.12 -52.08
C GLN A 153 -16.71 3.91 -50.89
N ASP A 154 -16.32 3.13 -49.88
CA ASP A 154 -17.17 2.88 -48.70
C ASP A 154 -17.14 4.02 -47.66
N TYR A 155 -16.24 5.00 -47.81
CA TYR A 155 -15.96 6.01 -46.78
C TYR A 155 -16.71 7.35 -46.91
N VAL A 156 -17.48 7.57 -47.98
CA VAL A 156 -18.11 8.89 -48.24
C VAL A 156 -19.55 8.99 -47.70
N LYS A 157 -20.07 7.98 -47.00
CA LYS A 157 -21.41 8.05 -46.39
C LYS A 157 -21.44 7.47 -44.97
N ALA A 158 -20.91 8.23 -44.02
CA ALA A 158 -21.25 8.06 -42.61
C ALA A 158 -21.31 9.44 -41.94
N GLU A 159 -22.36 10.19 -42.28
CA GLU A 159 -22.77 11.37 -41.51
C GLU A 159 -23.27 10.97 -40.11
N GLU A 160 -23.16 11.93 -39.19
CA GLU A 160 -23.00 11.79 -37.73
C GLU A 160 -24.18 11.24 -36.92
N ASP A 161 -25.30 10.82 -37.52
CA ASP A 161 -26.47 10.30 -36.77
C ASP A 161 -26.71 8.78 -36.88
N THR A 162 -26.09 8.09 -37.85
CA THR A 162 -26.31 6.64 -38.06
C THR A 162 -25.35 5.73 -37.27
N SER A 163 -24.31 6.30 -36.64
CA SER A 163 -23.24 5.56 -35.95
C SER A 163 -23.64 5.09 -34.55
N LYS A 164 -24.42 5.88 -33.80
CA LYS A 164 -24.83 5.51 -32.43
C LYS A 164 -25.88 4.41 -32.41
N GLU A 165 -26.79 4.39 -33.39
CA GLU A 165 -27.83 3.36 -33.49
C GLU A 165 -27.28 2.02 -33.98
N SER A 166 -26.34 2.05 -34.94
CA SER A 166 -25.61 0.87 -35.41
C SER A 166 -24.67 0.27 -34.34
N LEU A 167 -23.98 1.11 -33.56
CA LEU A 167 -23.19 0.67 -32.39
C LEU A 167 -24.07 0.05 -31.30
N ARG A 168 -25.21 0.67 -30.97
CA ARG A 168 -26.17 0.12 -29.99
C ARG A 168 -26.75 -1.23 -30.43
N MET A 169 -27.12 -1.36 -31.70
CA MET A 169 -27.55 -2.65 -32.26
C MET A 169 -26.42 -3.69 -32.25
N SER A 170 -25.17 -3.29 -32.48
CA SER A 170 -24.00 -4.17 -32.41
C SER A 170 -23.77 -4.71 -30.99
N ILE A 171 -23.92 -3.87 -29.96
CA ILE A 171 -23.76 -4.29 -28.56
C ILE A 171 -24.85 -5.28 -28.18
N ARG A 172 -26.14 -4.98 -28.44
CA ARG A 172 -27.25 -5.91 -28.14
C ARG A 172 -27.05 -7.27 -28.82
N LYS A 173 -26.69 -7.25 -30.10
CA LYS A 173 -26.40 -8.47 -30.85
C LYS A 173 -25.21 -9.24 -30.28
N PHE A 174 -24.19 -8.54 -29.80
CA PHE A 174 -23.08 -9.16 -29.08
C PHE A 174 -23.57 -9.85 -27.80
N HIS A 175 -24.41 -9.22 -26.99
CA HIS A 175 -24.98 -9.86 -25.80
C HIS A 175 -25.78 -11.13 -26.13
N GLU A 176 -26.62 -11.08 -27.16
CA GLU A 176 -27.40 -12.24 -27.62
C GLU A 176 -26.50 -13.36 -28.13
N ASP A 177 -25.54 -13.04 -29.01
CA ASP A 177 -24.56 -13.99 -29.55
C ASP A 177 -23.71 -14.58 -28.41
N PHE A 178 -23.28 -13.77 -27.44
CA PHE A 178 -22.50 -14.24 -26.30
C PHE A 178 -23.31 -15.15 -25.37
N SER A 179 -24.55 -14.77 -25.06
CA SER A 179 -25.44 -15.58 -24.21
C SER A 179 -25.70 -16.94 -24.84
N LYS A 180 -25.92 -16.97 -26.16
CA LYS A 180 -26.07 -18.21 -26.91
C LYS A 180 -24.79 -19.04 -26.94
N LEU A 181 -23.63 -18.40 -27.07
CA LEU A 181 -22.34 -19.09 -26.98
C LEU A 181 -22.16 -19.78 -25.62
N LEU A 182 -22.47 -19.11 -24.51
CA LEU A 182 -22.41 -19.70 -23.17
C LEU A 182 -23.34 -20.90 -23.03
N GLN A 183 -24.57 -20.80 -23.54
CA GLN A 183 -25.55 -21.90 -23.56
C GLN A 183 -25.05 -23.11 -24.38
N ASP A 184 -24.55 -22.87 -25.59
CA ASP A 184 -24.04 -23.94 -26.47
C ASP A 184 -22.83 -24.65 -25.85
N LEU A 185 -22.05 -23.93 -25.04
CA LEU A 185 -20.89 -24.46 -24.30
C LEU A 185 -21.23 -25.04 -22.91
N LYS A 186 -22.52 -25.04 -22.53
CA LYS A 186 -23.00 -25.51 -21.21
C LYS A 186 -22.33 -24.81 -20.04
N ILE A 187 -21.99 -23.53 -20.21
CA ILE A 187 -21.50 -22.68 -19.13
C ILE A 187 -22.74 -22.14 -18.42
N GLU A 188 -23.00 -22.61 -17.20
CA GLU A 188 -24.12 -22.11 -16.40
C GLU A 188 -23.77 -20.75 -15.79
N LYS A 189 -22.50 -20.53 -15.41
CA LYS A 189 -22.03 -19.28 -14.79
C LYS A 189 -20.69 -18.84 -15.37
N LEU A 190 -20.58 -17.56 -15.69
CA LEU A 190 -19.34 -16.92 -16.12
C LEU A 190 -18.85 -15.97 -15.03
N VAL A 191 -17.69 -16.25 -14.43
CA VAL A 191 -17.11 -15.41 -13.38
C VAL A 191 -15.83 -14.77 -13.91
N ILE A 192 -15.80 -13.44 -13.93
CA ILE A 192 -14.68 -12.66 -14.47
C ILE A 192 -14.01 -11.92 -13.31
N PHE A 193 -12.77 -12.32 -13.02
CA PHE A 193 -11.93 -11.74 -12.00
C PHE A 193 -11.06 -10.63 -12.59
N ILE A 194 -11.19 -9.42 -12.07
CA ILE A 194 -10.46 -8.23 -12.51
C ILE A 194 -9.56 -7.74 -11.38
N ASP A 195 -8.24 -7.78 -11.58
CA ASP A 195 -7.25 -7.37 -10.57
C ASP A 195 -6.32 -6.26 -11.08
N ASP A 196 -5.56 -5.66 -10.15
CA ASP A 196 -4.55 -4.62 -10.37
C ASP A 196 -5.06 -3.36 -11.09
N LEU A 197 -6.36 -3.06 -10.99
CA LEU A 197 -6.90 -1.79 -11.51
C LEU A 197 -6.28 -0.58 -10.82
N ASP A 198 -5.99 -0.68 -9.53
CA ASP A 198 -5.38 0.37 -8.74
C ASP A 198 -3.90 0.66 -9.11
N ARG A 199 -3.30 -0.16 -9.99
CA ARG A 199 -1.96 0.10 -10.56
C ARG A 199 -2.00 0.77 -11.93
N CYS A 200 -3.17 0.82 -12.56
CA CYS A 200 -3.34 1.42 -13.87
C CYS A 200 -3.39 2.95 -13.77
N ASN A 201 -3.00 3.64 -14.84
CA ASN A 201 -3.33 5.06 -14.98
C ASN A 201 -4.86 5.31 -14.94
N THR A 202 -5.22 6.55 -14.61
CA THR A 202 -6.62 6.98 -14.46
C THR A 202 -7.50 6.64 -15.66
N ASP A 203 -7.01 6.82 -16.89
CA ASP A 203 -7.83 6.59 -18.09
C ASP A 203 -8.11 5.10 -18.29
N THR A 204 -7.10 4.25 -18.12
CA THR A 204 -7.23 2.79 -18.19
C THR A 204 -8.18 2.24 -17.12
N VAL A 205 -8.16 2.80 -15.90
CA VAL A 205 -9.15 2.44 -14.85
C VAL A 205 -10.56 2.69 -15.35
N ILE A 206 -10.86 3.90 -15.82
CA ILE A 206 -12.22 4.27 -16.24
C ILE A 206 -12.66 3.49 -17.46
N ASP A 207 -11.78 3.29 -18.44
CA ASP A 207 -12.08 2.53 -19.64
C ASP A 207 -12.37 1.06 -19.31
N THR A 208 -11.69 0.49 -18.32
CA THR A 208 -11.97 -0.87 -17.83
C THR A 208 -13.30 -0.95 -17.09
N LEU A 209 -13.62 0.02 -16.22
CA LEU A 209 -14.93 0.12 -15.56
C LEU A 209 -16.08 0.29 -16.57
N GLU A 210 -15.86 1.05 -17.65
CA GLU A 210 -16.81 1.15 -18.75
C GLU A 210 -16.92 -0.14 -19.57
N ALA A 211 -15.83 -0.89 -19.73
CA ALA A 211 -15.82 -2.19 -20.40
C ALA A 211 -16.63 -3.23 -19.61
N ILE A 212 -16.52 -3.25 -18.28
CA ILE A 212 -17.34 -4.12 -17.41
C ILE A 212 -18.83 -3.90 -17.68
N LYS A 213 -19.28 -2.63 -17.82
CA LYS A 213 -20.70 -2.31 -18.11
C LYS A 213 -21.22 -2.96 -19.40
N LEU A 214 -20.36 -3.24 -20.37
CA LEU A 214 -20.75 -3.94 -21.61
C LEU A 214 -21.06 -5.41 -21.39
N PHE A 215 -20.72 -5.99 -20.25
CA PHE A 215 -20.98 -7.39 -19.94
C PHE A 215 -21.97 -7.58 -18.80
N LEU A 216 -22.25 -6.55 -18.01
CA LEU A 216 -23.23 -6.58 -16.91
C LEU A 216 -24.65 -6.96 -17.33
N TYR A 217 -24.96 -7.02 -18.63
CA TYR A 217 -26.27 -7.46 -19.13
C TYR A 217 -26.25 -8.89 -19.69
N VAL A 218 -25.13 -9.60 -19.63
CA VAL A 218 -25.06 -11.02 -20.00
C VAL A 218 -25.64 -11.85 -18.85
N PRO A 219 -26.68 -12.67 -19.08
CA PRO A 219 -27.26 -13.53 -18.05
C PRO A 219 -26.20 -14.45 -17.43
N ASN A 220 -26.36 -14.74 -16.13
CA ASN A 220 -25.50 -15.64 -15.37
C ASN A 220 -24.01 -15.24 -15.33
N SER A 221 -23.69 -13.95 -15.43
CA SER A 221 -22.33 -13.44 -15.32
C SER A 221 -22.08 -12.75 -13.98
N ALA A 222 -20.92 -12.94 -13.40
CA ALA A 222 -20.46 -12.25 -12.19
C ALA A 222 -19.10 -11.61 -12.46
N PHE A 223 -18.95 -10.34 -12.10
CA PHE A 223 -17.68 -9.63 -12.14
C PHE A 223 -17.17 -9.45 -10.73
N VAL A 224 -15.94 -9.89 -10.46
CA VAL A 224 -15.28 -9.73 -9.17
C VAL A 224 -14.08 -8.81 -9.38
N ILE A 225 -14.12 -7.63 -8.78
CA ILE A 225 -13.14 -6.57 -9.02
C ILE A 225 -12.34 -6.32 -7.74
N CYS A 226 -11.02 -6.52 -7.80
CA CYS A 226 -10.10 -6.12 -6.74
C CYS A 226 -9.52 -4.75 -7.03
N ALA A 227 -9.69 -3.82 -6.09
CA ALA A 227 -9.08 -2.49 -6.18
C ALA A 227 -8.95 -1.83 -4.82
N ASP A 228 -8.12 -0.81 -4.73
CA ASP A 228 -8.22 0.20 -3.68
C ASP A 228 -9.37 1.17 -4.02
N GLU A 229 -10.39 1.21 -3.18
CA GLU A 229 -11.61 2.02 -3.38
C GLU A 229 -11.26 3.51 -3.59
N LYS A 230 -10.29 4.04 -2.83
CA LYS A 230 -9.90 5.46 -2.89
C LYS A 230 -9.16 5.79 -4.18
N ILE A 231 -8.34 4.87 -4.69
CA ILE A 231 -7.66 5.06 -5.99
C ILE A 231 -8.68 5.11 -7.12
N ILE A 232 -9.68 4.23 -7.08
CA ILE A 232 -10.73 4.22 -8.10
C ILE A 232 -11.58 5.49 -8.01
N GLU A 233 -11.98 5.92 -6.80
CA GLU A 233 -12.69 7.19 -6.61
C GLU A 233 -11.91 8.37 -7.16
N TYR A 234 -10.60 8.42 -6.89
CA TYR A 234 -9.71 9.46 -7.42
C TYR A 234 -9.70 9.46 -8.96
N ALA A 235 -9.58 8.28 -9.58
CA ALA A 235 -9.62 8.14 -11.03
C ALA A 235 -10.95 8.66 -11.61
N VAL A 236 -12.08 8.35 -10.96
CA VAL A 236 -13.40 8.81 -11.39
C VAL A 236 -13.54 10.32 -11.22
N ARG A 237 -13.11 10.90 -10.09
CA ARG A 237 -13.14 12.36 -9.86
C ARG A 237 -12.35 13.14 -10.90
N ARG A 238 -11.20 12.60 -11.34
CA ARG A 238 -10.36 13.26 -12.34
C ARG A 238 -10.99 13.29 -13.73
N ARG A 239 -11.78 12.27 -14.10
CA ARG A 239 -12.50 12.23 -15.40
C ARG A 239 -13.87 12.90 -15.36
N PHE A 240 -14.54 12.91 -14.20
CA PHE A 240 -15.82 13.55 -13.97
C PHE A 240 -15.72 14.55 -12.79
N PRO A 241 -15.20 15.77 -13.03
CA PRO A 241 -15.00 16.75 -11.97
C PRO A 241 -16.31 17.12 -11.28
N GLU A 242 -16.25 17.28 -9.96
CA GLU A 242 -17.41 17.62 -9.13
C GLU A 242 -17.95 19.01 -9.51
N ILE A 243 -19.28 19.11 -9.59
CA ILE A 243 -19.95 20.40 -9.84
C ILE A 243 -20.09 21.13 -8.50
N PRO A 244 -19.45 22.31 -8.31
CA PRO A 244 -19.51 23.05 -7.05
C PRO A 244 -20.96 23.32 -6.61
N GLY A 245 -21.27 23.06 -5.34
CA GLY A 245 -22.57 23.39 -4.73
C GLY A 245 -23.65 22.31 -4.78
N ARG A 246 -23.38 21.11 -5.32
CA ARG A 246 -24.36 20.00 -5.34
C ARG A 246 -24.17 18.91 -4.29
N GLY A 247 -23.12 18.95 -3.47
CA GLY A 247 -22.94 18.05 -2.31
C GLY A 247 -22.93 16.54 -2.61
N LEU A 248 -22.90 16.16 -3.89
CA LEU A 248 -22.89 14.78 -4.36
C LEU A 248 -21.46 14.43 -4.78
N GLU A 249 -20.86 13.50 -4.06
CA GLU A 249 -19.60 12.86 -4.47
C GLU A 249 -19.88 12.02 -5.72
N VAL A 250 -19.62 12.61 -6.90
CA VAL A 250 -19.87 11.99 -8.21
C VAL A 250 -19.18 10.63 -8.33
N ALA A 251 -18.00 10.49 -7.72
CA ALA A 251 -17.24 9.26 -7.71
C ALA A 251 -17.90 8.13 -6.90
N SER A 252 -18.30 8.43 -5.66
CA SER A 252 -18.98 7.46 -4.77
C SER A 252 -20.28 6.97 -5.41
N ALA A 253 -21.08 7.89 -5.98
CA ALA A 253 -22.31 7.54 -6.69
C ALA A 253 -22.07 6.76 -8.01
N TYR A 254 -20.92 6.96 -8.67
CA TYR A 254 -20.55 6.18 -9.85
C TYR A 254 -20.23 4.74 -9.45
N LEU A 255 -19.44 4.54 -8.39
CA LEU A 255 -19.07 3.21 -7.91
C LEU A 255 -20.25 2.46 -7.34
N GLU A 256 -21.12 3.11 -6.55
CA GLU A 256 -22.34 2.49 -6.01
C GLU A 256 -23.26 1.95 -7.13
N LYS A 257 -23.32 2.63 -8.28
CA LYS A 257 -24.11 2.15 -9.43
C LYS A 257 -23.44 1.00 -10.19
N LEU A 258 -22.11 0.94 -10.17
CA LEU A 258 -21.37 -0.08 -10.89
C LEU A 258 -21.18 -1.34 -10.06
N ILE A 259 -20.95 -1.19 -8.75
CA ILE A 259 -20.56 -2.23 -7.82
C ILE A 259 -21.73 -2.49 -6.88
N GLN A 260 -22.43 -3.60 -7.12
CA GLN A 260 -23.64 -3.95 -6.39
C GLN A 260 -23.33 -4.52 -5.00
N PHE A 261 -22.24 -5.28 -4.89
CA PHE A 261 -21.85 -5.96 -3.64
C PHE A 261 -20.42 -5.57 -3.22
N PRO A 262 -20.25 -4.55 -2.36
CA PRO A 262 -18.94 -4.18 -1.83
C PRO A 262 -18.53 -5.09 -0.65
N ILE A 263 -17.38 -5.75 -0.77
CA ILE A 263 -16.71 -6.54 0.26
C ILE A 263 -15.43 -5.82 0.65
N ARG A 264 -15.33 -5.36 1.89
CA ARG A 264 -14.14 -4.62 2.39
C ARG A 264 -13.31 -5.54 3.29
N LEU A 265 -12.03 -5.70 2.96
CA LEU A 265 -11.08 -6.44 3.77
C LEU A 265 -10.78 -5.65 5.06
N PRO A 266 -10.88 -6.28 6.24
CA PRO A 266 -10.50 -5.63 7.48
C PRO A 266 -8.98 -5.52 7.60
N ARG A 267 -8.55 -4.58 8.45
CA ARG A 267 -7.16 -4.53 8.95
C ARG A 267 -6.99 -5.56 10.06
N LEU A 268 -5.81 -6.17 10.14
CA LEU A 268 -5.53 -7.15 11.20
C LEU A 268 -5.41 -6.45 12.55
N ASN A 269 -6.13 -6.95 13.55
CA ASN A 269 -5.88 -6.60 14.93
C ASN A 269 -4.61 -7.30 15.47
N GLU A 270 -4.25 -7.06 16.73
CA GLU A 270 -3.03 -7.60 17.32
C GLU A 270 -3.02 -9.14 17.33
N THR A 271 -4.14 -9.76 17.74
CA THR A 271 -4.28 -11.22 17.80
C THR A 271 -4.23 -11.87 16.42
N GLU A 272 -4.87 -11.24 15.44
CA GLU A 272 -4.86 -11.68 14.04
C GLU A 272 -3.47 -11.56 13.42
N LEU A 273 -2.75 -10.45 13.70
CA LEU A 273 -1.39 -10.27 13.21
C LEU A 273 -0.40 -11.23 13.86
N GLU A 274 -0.53 -11.48 15.18
CA GLU A 274 0.25 -12.50 15.90
C GLU A 274 0.02 -13.88 15.27
N THR A 275 -1.25 -14.25 15.04
CA THR A 275 -1.61 -15.52 14.43
C THR A 275 -1.06 -15.64 13.01
N TYR A 276 -1.18 -14.57 12.20
CA TYR A 276 -0.64 -14.53 10.84
C TYR A 276 0.88 -14.74 10.81
N ILE A 277 1.64 -14.01 11.63
CA ILE A 277 3.10 -14.14 11.69
C ILE A 277 3.50 -15.52 12.22
N ASN A 278 2.77 -16.07 13.19
CA ASN A 278 3.03 -17.41 13.71
C ASN A 278 2.75 -18.48 12.67
N LEU A 279 1.71 -18.33 11.84
CA LEU A 279 1.44 -19.21 10.71
C LEU A 279 2.52 -19.11 9.63
N LEU A 280 3.05 -17.91 9.35
CA LEU A 280 4.20 -17.73 8.46
C LEU A 280 5.41 -18.52 8.99
N PHE A 281 5.73 -18.44 10.29
CA PHE A 281 6.83 -19.23 10.85
C PHE A 281 6.55 -20.73 10.88
N ALA A 282 5.31 -21.14 11.17
CA ALA A 282 4.92 -22.54 11.08
C ALA A 282 5.12 -23.07 9.65
N GLN A 283 4.82 -22.28 8.62
CA GLN A 283 5.07 -22.65 7.23
C GLN A 283 6.55 -22.94 6.92
N LEU A 284 7.49 -22.34 7.67
CA LEU A 284 8.93 -22.58 7.47
C LEU A 284 9.48 -23.74 8.30
N TYR A 285 8.97 -23.91 9.52
CA TYR A 285 9.58 -24.80 10.51
C TYR A 285 8.76 -26.05 10.83
N VAL A 286 7.54 -26.18 10.29
CA VAL A 286 6.66 -27.32 10.51
C VAL A 286 6.50 -28.12 9.21
N GLU A 287 6.56 -29.44 9.34
CA GLU A 287 6.27 -30.37 8.24
C GLU A 287 4.89 -30.11 7.62
N HIS A 288 4.81 -30.23 6.29
CA HIS A 288 3.64 -29.79 5.51
C HIS A 288 2.31 -30.38 5.99
N THR A 289 2.28 -31.67 6.37
CA THR A 289 1.07 -32.35 6.85
C THR A 289 0.56 -31.78 8.17
N HIS A 290 1.46 -31.48 9.10
CA HIS A 290 1.11 -30.87 10.39
C HIS A 290 0.73 -29.40 10.21
N PHE A 291 1.41 -28.67 9.32
CA PHE A 291 1.07 -27.30 8.98
C PHE A 291 -0.35 -27.18 8.43
N GLN A 292 -0.75 -28.04 7.49
CA GLN A 292 -2.13 -28.08 6.98
C GLN A 292 -3.16 -28.33 8.08
N LYS A 293 -2.85 -29.22 9.03
CA LYS A 293 -3.72 -29.49 10.18
C LYS A 293 -3.86 -28.26 11.09
N ILE A 294 -2.76 -27.57 11.38
CA ILE A 294 -2.75 -26.31 12.15
C ILE A 294 -3.62 -25.26 11.45
N CYS A 295 -3.42 -25.03 10.14
CA CYS A 295 -4.26 -24.10 9.39
C CYS A 295 -5.74 -24.48 9.48
N LYS A 296 -6.06 -25.77 9.31
CA LYS A 296 -7.44 -26.28 9.42
C LYS A 296 -8.08 -25.91 10.77
N GLU A 297 -7.40 -26.23 11.86
CA GLU A 297 -7.93 -26.04 13.22
C GLU A 297 -7.98 -24.57 13.66
N VAL A 298 -6.97 -23.78 13.29
CA VAL A 298 -6.83 -22.37 13.68
C VAL A 298 -7.72 -21.46 12.85
N ILE A 299 -7.90 -21.74 11.55
CA ILE A 299 -8.66 -20.89 10.64
C ILE A 299 -10.09 -21.43 10.45
N TYR A 300 -10.24 -22.71 10.09
CA TYR A 300 -11.52 -23.24 9.62
C TYR A 300 -12.41 -23.82 10.73
N GLU A 301 -11.82 -24.26 11.84
CA GLU A 301 -12.55 -24.87 12.96
C GLU A 301 -12.65 -23.93 14.18
N LYS A 302 -12.66 -22.60 13.96
CA LYS A 302 -13.01 -21.63 15.00
C LYS A 302 -14.48 -21.77 15.37
N SER A 303 -14.77 -22.03 16.64
CA SER A 303 -16.14 -21.90 17.15
C SER A 303 -16.56 -20.42 17.20
N ALA A 304 -17.86 -20.14 17.26
CA ALA A 304 -18.37 -18.77 17.39
C ALA A 304 -17.86 -18.06 18.67
N GLU A 305 -17.57 -18.83 19.72
CA GLU A 305 -17.02 -18.34 21.00
C GLU A 305 -15.50 -18.08 20.92
N GLU A 306 -14.83 -18.71 19.96
CA GLU A 306 -13.38 -18.65 19.72
C GLU A 306 -12.96 -17.55 18.75
N LEU A 307 -13.92 -16.88 18.09
CA LEU A 307 -13.67 -15.94 16.98
C LEU A 307 -12.66 -14.83 17.34
N GLN A 308 -12.68 -14.37 18.59
CA GLN A 308 -11.81 -13.29 19.08
C GLN A 308 -10.64 -13.78 19.95
N SER A 309 -10.67 -15.02 20.42
CA SER A 309 -9.77 -15.52 21.48
C SER A 309 -8.81 -16.61 20.99
N LYS A 310 -9.16 -17.35 19.93
CA LYS A 310 -8.32 -18.41 19.39
C LYS A 310 -7.17 -17.81 18.60
N LYS A 311 -5.99 -17.91 19.19
CA LYS A 311 -4.72 -17.49 18.60
C LYS A 311 -3.78 -18.67 18.46
N LEU A 312 -2.94 -18.63 17.43
CA LEU A 312 -1.83 -19.56 17.31
C LEU A 312 -0.73 -19.10 18.26
N ASP A 313 -0.65 -19.65 19.46
CA ASP A 313 0.41 -19.38 20.42
C ASP A 313 1.23 -20.63 20.77
N HIS A 314 2.20 -20.45 21.67
CA HIS A 314 3.07 -21.53 22.12
C HIS A 314 2.28 -22.70 22.75
N ASP A 315 1.24 -22.40 23.53
CA ASP A 315 0.46 -23.41 24.24
C ASP A 315 -0.39 -24.24 23.26
N TYR A 316 -0.90 -23.59 22.21
CA TYR A 316 -1.56 -24.29 21.12
C TYR A 316 -0.58 -25.20 20.36
N LEU A 317 0.58 -24.68 19.94
CA LEU A 317 1.58 -25.46 19.18
C LEU A 317 2.09 -26.67 19.96
N ALA A 318 2.30 -26.53 21.27
CA ALA A 318 2.72 -27.62 22.14
C ALA A 318 1.68 -28.76 22.23
N LYS A 319 0.39 -28.46 22.00
CA LYS A 319 -0.68 -29.47 21.94
C LYS A 319 -0.87 -30.04 20.53
N ALA A 320 -0.69 -29.21 19.51
CA ALA A 320 -0.95 -29.58 18.12
C ALA A 320 0.20 -30.39 17.49
N LEU A 321 1.44 -30.22 17.97
CA LEU A 321 2.64 -30.84 17.42
C LEU A 321 3.24 -31.88 18.39
N PRO A 322 3.86 -32.96 17.87
CA PRO A 322 4.59 -33.93 18.71
C PRO A 322 5.78 -33.30 19.44
N SER A 323 6.45 -32.33 18.80
CA SER A 323 7.55 -31.56 19.35
C SER A 323 7.64 -30.21 18.64
N VAL A 324 7.87 -29.13 19.40
CA VAL A 324 8.08 -27.78 18.87
C VAL A 324 9.59 -27.54 18.76
N SER A 325 10.10 -27.25 17.56
CA SER A 325 11.52 -26.99 17.35
C SER A 325 12.00 -25.73 18.07
N GLU A 326 13.30 -25.65 18.37
CA GLU A 326 13.89 -24.48 19.03
C GLU A 326 13.72 -23.21 18.18
N GLU A 327 13.82 -23.35 16.84
CA GLU A 327 13.62 -22.26 15.89
C GLU A 327 12.19 -21.72 15.95
N LEU A 328 11.20 -22.62 16.05
CA LEU A 328 9.80 -22.22 16.14
C LEU A 328 9.49 -21.55 17.50
N GLN A 329 10.07 -22.05 18.60
CA GLN A 329 9.93 -21.40 19.91
C GLN A 329 10.53 -19.98 19.91
N LYS A 330 11.74 -19.82 19.36
CA LYS A 330 12.38 -18.50 19.19
C LYS A 330 11.52 -17.57 18.33
N ALA A 331 10.93 -18.10 17.26
CA ALA A 331 10.04 -17.36 16.39
C ALA A 331 8.77 -16.89 17.11
N MET A 332 8.13 -17.72 17.95
CA MET A 332 6.95 -17.30 18.74
C MET A 332 7.29 -16.18 19.73
N LEU A 333 8.43 -16.27 20.41
CA LEU A 333 8.91 -15.22 21.32
C LEU A 333 9.17 -13.90 20.58
N LEU A 334 9.77 -14.00 19.39
CA LEU A 334 9.96 -12.86 18.50
C LEU A 334 8.61 -12.26 18.09
N THR A 335 7.65 -13.05 17.62
CA THR A 335 6.32 -12.56 17.22
C THR A 335 5.66 -11.80 18.37
N ARG A 336 5.59 -12.39 19.56
CA ARG A 336 4.99 -11.76 20.74
C ARG A 336 5.67 -10.44 21.13
N GLN A 337 6.97 -10.30 20.88
CA GLN A 337 7.70 -9.05 21.12
C GLN A 337 7.33 -7.96 20.12
N ILE A 338 7.22 -8.30 18.83
CA ILE A 338 7.11 -7.30 17.75
C ILE A 338 5.67 -6.92 17.44
N THR A 339 4.70 -7.83 17.60
CA THR A 339 3.32 -7.62 17.18
C THR A 339 2.67 -6.38 17.80
N PRO A 340 2.77 -6.09 19.11
CA PRO A 340 2.12 -4.91 19.70
C PRO A 340 2.55 -3.59 19.03
N ILE A 341 3.84 -3.49 18.66
CA ILE A 341 4.40 -2.31 17.99
C ILE A 341 4.09 -2.34 16.49
N LEU A 342 4.20 -3.50 15.84
CA LEU A 342 3.95 -3.65 14.40
C LEU A 342 2.49 -3.42 14.05
N THR A 343 1.52 -3.92 14.83
CA THR A 343 0.10 -3.74 14.55
C THR A 343 -0.27 -2.27 14.52
N VAL A 344 0.16 -1.49 15.53
CA VAL A 344 -0.11 -0.04 15.59
C VAL A 344 0.67 0.70 14.51
N GLY A 345 1.94 0.35 14.32
CA GLY A 345 2.83 1.03 13.38
C GLY A 345 2.44 0.83 11.92
N LEU A 346 2.12 -0.41 11.54
CA LEU A 346 1.75 -0.82 10.17
C LEU A 346 0.24 -0.90 9.94
N ASP A 347 -0.57 -0.52 10.92
CA ASP A 347 -2.04 -0.45 10.80
C ASP A 347 -2.66 -1.79 10.39
N GLY A 348 -2.11 -2.89 10.93
CA GLY A 348 -2.56 -4.24 10.62
C GLY A 348 -2.32 -4.71 9.18
N ASN A 349 -1.43 -4.06 8.40
CA ASN A 349 -1.18 -4.43 7.01
C ASN A 349 -0.37 -5.75 6.90
N PRO A 350 -0.95 -6.83 6.32
CA PRO A 350 -0.30 -8.13 6.25
C PRO A 350 0.96 -8.15 5.38
N ARG A 351 0.91 -7.48 4.21
CA ARG A 351 2.05 -7.45 3.28
C ARG A 351 3.25 -6.72 3.88
N GLN A 352 3.02 -5.54 4.48
CA GLN A 352 4.09 -4.78 5.13
C GLN A 352 4.69 -5.60 6.28
N SER A 353 3.85 -6.30 7.06
CA SER A 353 4.30 -7.19 8.13
C SER A 353 5.16 -8.34 7.57
N LYS A 354 4.71 -9.04 6.51
CA LYS A 354 5.50 -10.08 5.84
C LYS A 354 6.83 -9.53 5.30
N ARG A 355 6.83 -8.32 4.72
CA ARG A 355 8.05 -7.66 4.21
C ARG A 355 9.04 -7.35 5.34
N PHE A 356 8.56 -6.86 6.48
CA PHE A 356 9.38 -6.68 7.68
C PHE A 356 10.04 -8.00 8.08
N MET A 357 9.26 -9.09 8.16
CA MET A 357 9.78 -10.41 8.51
C MET A 357 10.78 -10.95 7.48
N ASN A 358 10.52 -10.76 6.19
CA ASN A 358 11.44 -11.14 5.12
C ASN A 358 12.77 -10.38 5.21
N MET A 359 12.72 -9.08 5.49
CA MET A 359 13.93 -8.27 5.66
C MET A 359 14.74 -8.71 6.88
N LEU A 360 14.06 -9.04 7.99
CA LEU A 360 14.69 -9.59 9.18
C LEU A 360 15.42 -10.90 8.87
N MET A 361 14.73 -11.85 8.22
CA MET A 361 15.31 -13.14 7.83
C MET A 361 16.47 -12.96 6.84
N MET A 362 16.37 -12.01 5.91
CA MET A 362 17.42 -11.69 4.96
C MET A 362 18.68 -11.19 5.68
N ARG A 363 18.55 -10.27 6.65
CA ARG A 363 19.67 -9.75 7.43
C ARG A 363 20.32 -10.81 8.32
N ILE A 364 19.54 -11.70 8.93
CA ILE A 364 20.07 -12.88 9.64
C ILE A 364 20.85 -13.78 8.67
N GLY A 365 20.32 -14.05 7.48
CA GLY A 365 21.03 -14.81 6.44
C GLY A 365 22.35 -14.15 6.00
N MET A 366 22.36 -12.83 5.82
CA MET A 366 23.56 -12.05 5.51
C MET A 366 24.61 -12.14 6.62
N ALA A 367 24.19 -12.05 7.89
CA ALA A 367 25.08 -12.18 9.03
C ALA A 367 25.70 -13.58 9.12
N ASN A 368 24.88 -14.62 9.00
CA ASN A 368 25.32 -16.01 8.99
C ASN A 368 26.32 -16.29 7.86
N SER A 369 26.14 -15.69 6.67
CA SER A 369 27.09 -15.82 5.56
C SER A 369 28.49 -15.27 5.88
N LYS A 370 28.58 -14.32 6.82
CA LYS A 370 29.83 -13.76 7.34
C LYS A 370 30.29 -14.42 8.64
N LYS A 371 29.63 -15.50 9.08
CA LYS A 371 29.87 -16.17 10.37
C LYS A 371 29.69 -15.24 11.57
N ILE A 372 28.82 -14.24 11.42
CA ILE A 372 28.39 -13.36 12.51
C ILE A 372 27.03 -13.86 12.97
N GLU A 373 26.94 -14.28 14.23
CA GLU A 373 25.68 -14.67 14.83
C GLU A 373 25.01 -13.43 15.43
N LEU A 374 23.83 -13.09 14.91
CA LEU A 374 23.00 -12.02 15.46
C LEU A 374 21.82 -12.62 16.19
N GLU A 375 21.54 -12.12 17.38
CA GLU A 375 20.31 -12.46 18.09
C GLU A 375 19.11 -11.80 17.38
N ILE A 376 18.15 -12.62 16.94
CA ILE A 376 17.06 -12.20 16.04
C ILE A 376 16.12 -11.18 16.69
N ARG A 377 15.90 -11.26 18.00
CA ARG A 377 15.00 -10.37 18.74
C ARG A 377 15.60 -8.98 18.95
N ILE A 378 16.91 -8.86 19.14
CA ILE A 378 17.66 -7.61 19.17
C ILE A 378 17.62 -6.97 17.78
N LEU A 379 17.90 -7.74 16.72
CA LEU A 379 17.84 -7.23 15.36
C LEU A 379 16.43 -6.71 15.02
N ALA A 380 15.39 -7.48 15.36
CA ALA A 380 14.01 -7.05 15.15
C ALA A 380 13.68 -5.79 15.94
N LYS A 381 14.14 -5.68 17.20
CA LYS A 381 13.98 -4.48 18.02
C LYS A 381 14.61 -3.26 17.35
N LEU A 382 15.84 -3.37 16.83
CA LEU A 382 16.50 -2.29 16.10
C LEU A 382 15.80 -1.97 14.78
N MET A 383 15.30 -2.97 14.07
CA MET A 383 14.53 -2.77 12.83
C MET A 383 13.21 -2.04 13.07
N LEU A 384 12.54 -2.24 14.21
CA LEU A 384 11.37 -1.42 14.57
C LEU A 384 11.76 0.06 14.71
N LEU A 385 12.86 0.35 15.40
CA LEU A 385 13.36 1.72 15.54
C LEU A 385 13.70 2.32 14.17
N GLU A 386 14.37 1.57 13.31
CA GLU A 386 14.67 1.96 11.93
C GLU A 386 13.41 2.32 11.13
N TYR A 387 12.34 1.52 11.28
CA TYR A 387 11.12 1.66 10.50
C TYR A 387 10.26 2.85 10.94
N PHE A 388 10.17 3.11 12.25
CA PHE A 388 9.21 4.07 12.81
C PHE A 388 9.83 5.34 13.37
N LYS A 389 11.13 5.32 13.73
CA LYS A 389 11.86 6.44 14.35
C LYS A 389 13.27 6.53 13.78
N LYS A 390 13.36 6.77 12.47
CA LYS A 390 14.62 6.73 11.72
C LYS A 390 15.67 7.71 12.24
N GLU A 391 15.27 8.90 12.69
CA GLU A 391 16.20 9.87 13.29
C GLU A 391 16.85 9.34 14.57
N THR A 392 16.07 8.69 15.44
CA THR A 392 16.56 8.03 16.64
C THR A 392 17.49 6.86 16.28
N PHE A 393 17.16 6.10 15.23
CA PHE A 393 18.00 5.01 14.73
C PHE A 393 19.37 5.51 14.22
N ILE A 394 19.40 6.62 13.47
CA ILE A 394 20.63 7.25 12.98
C ILE A 394 21.49 7.74 14.16
N LYS A 395 20.90 8.42 15.14
CA LYS A 395 21.64 8.85 16.34
C LYS A 395 22.20 7.67 17.12
N LEU A 396 21.43 6.59 17.24
CA LEU A 396 21.90 5.37 17.88
C LEU A 396 23.07 4.72 17.13
N HIS A 397 23.06 4.79 15.79
CA HIS A 397 24.18 4.37 14.95
C HIS A 397 25.46 5.17 15.22
N GLU A 398 25.35 6.50 15.34
CA GLU A 398 26.47 7.38 15.68
C GLU A 398 27.04 7.03 17.07
N TYR A 399 26.17 6.96 18.08
CA TYR A 399 26.59 6.67 19.46
C TYR A 399 27.26 5.31 19.60
N GLN A 400 26.74 4.25 18.97
CA GLN A 400 27.42 2.96 19.07
C GLN A 400 28.79 2.98 18.39
N ALA A 401 28.96 3.74 17.29
CA ALA A 401 30.24 3.82 16.60
C ALA A 401 31.29 4.55 17.46
N GLU A 402 30.88 5.62 18.14
CA GLU A 402 31.74 6.40 19.03
C GLU A 402 32.04 5.69 20.35
N GLN A 403 31.13 4.84 20.82
CA GLN A 403 31.15 4.26 22.17
C GLN A 403 31.44 2.76 22.18
N GLY A 404 32.12 2.24 21.15
CA GLY A 404 32.58 0.84 21.11
C GLY A 404 31.45 -0.18 21.14
N GLY A 405 30.34 0.12 20.45
CA GLY A 405 29.19 -0.75 20.30
C GLY A 405 28.14 -0.65 21.41
N LYS A 406 28.43 0.02 22.53
CA LYS A 406 27.56 0.04 23.72
C LYS A 406 27.14 1.47 24.12
N PRO A 407 26.10 2.03 23.46
CA PRO A 407 25.62 3.39 23.74
C PRO A 407 25.20 3.60 25.19
N LYS A 408 25.76 4.63 25.84
CA LYS A 408 25.40 5.04 27.21
C LYS A 408 23.98 5.59 27.29
N GLU A 409 23.49 6.17 26.19
CA GLU A 409 22.16 6.77 26.06
C GLU A 409 21.05 5.72 26.23
N ILE A 410 21.24 4.54 25.64
CA ILE A 410 20.32 3.41 25.79
C ILE A 410 20.33 2.89 27.22
N ARG A 411 21.52 2.71 27.82
CA ARG A 411 21.66 2.29 29.22
C ARG A 411 20.93 3.26 30.15
N LEU A 412 21.11 4.56 29.91
CA LEU A 412 20.46 5.62 30.66
C LEU A 412 18.93 5.58 30.52
N LEU A 413 18.44 5.47 29.28
CA LEU A 413 17.01 5.43 28.99
C LEU A 413 16.33 4.20 29.58
N GLU A 414 16.93 3.01 29.44
CA GLU A 414 16.42 1.77 30.05
C GLU A 414 16.40 1.88 31.58
N ALA A 415 17.47 2.41 32.20
CA ALA A 415 17.54 2.58 33.65
C ALA A 415 16.46 3.54 34.19
N ARG A 416 16.23 4.68 33.52
CA ARG A 416 15.20 5.66 33.91
C ARG A 416 13.79 5.09 33.81
N LEU A 417 13.48 4.41 32.72
CA LEU A 417 12.15 3.82 32.51
C LEU A 417 11.87 2.65 33.47
N ILE A 418 12.90 1.92 33.92
CA ILE A 418 12.76 0.92 34.99
C ILE A 418 12.52 1.58 36.35
N ALA A 419 13.25 2.66 36.67
CA ALA A 419 13.09 3.40 37.92
C ALA A 419 11.70 4.03 38.04
N ASP A 420 11.15 4.54 36.94
CA ASP A 420 9.80 5.13 36.92
C ASP A 420 8.68 4.13 37.17
N LYS A 421 8.85 2.86 36.79
CA LYS A 421 7.92 1.76 37.14
C LYS A 421 7.98 1.38 38.63
N ASN A 422 9.10 1.64 39.30
CA ASN A 422 9.35 1.29 40.70
C ASN A 422 9.15 2.45 41.68
N LYS A 423 8.48 3.54 41.27
CA LYS A 423 8.17 4.75 42.06
C LYS A 423 7.28 4.55 43.33
N ASN A 424 7.20 3.32 43.86
CA ASN A 424 6.81 3.06 45.26
C ASN A 424 8.02 2.80 46.18
N SER A 425 9.26 3.02 45.71
CA SER A 425 10.44 2.93 46.55
C SER A 425 11.22 4.23 46.47
N GLU A 426 11.06 5.06 47.51
CA GLU A 426 11.94 6.17 47.81
C GLU A 426 13.37 5.63 47.93
N ASN A 427 14.14 5.71 46.85
CA ASN A 427 15.59 5.69 46.96
C ASN A 427 16.21 6.64 45.94
N LYS A 428 17.10 7.46 46.48
CA LYS A 428 17.81 8.59 45.87
C LYS A 428 18.32 8.25 44.47
N ILE A 429 17.80 8.98 43.49
CA ILE A 429 18.43 9.08 42.17
C ILE A 429 19.73 9.85 42.38
N GLU A 430 20.86 9.12 42.45
CA GLU A 430 22.18 9.71 42.25
C GLU A 430 22.16 10.50 40.94
N THR A 431 22.74 11.70 40.95
CA THR A 431 22.87 12.62 39.81
C THR A 431 23.24 11.90 38.51
N VAL A 432 22.23 11.51 37.73
CA VAL A 432 22.46 10.84 36.45
C VAL A 432 22.72 11.91 35.40
N SER A 433 23.81 11.76 34.64
CA SER A 433 24.17 12.66 33.53
C SER A 433 22.95 13.02 32.68
N ILE A 434 22.73 14.32 32.50
CA ILE A 434 21.67 14.85 31.62
C ILE A 434 22.20 14.77 30.20
N ILE A 435 21.62 13.87 29.40
CA ILE A 435 21.86 13.78 27.96
C ILE A 435 20.62 14.34 27.27
N PRO A 436 20.71 15.48 26.55
CA PRO A 436 19.54 16.14 25.93
C PRO A 436 18.74 15.22 25.01
N GLU A 437 19.40 14.34 24.26
CA GLU A 437 18.72 13.39 23.36
C GLU A 437 17.88 12.37 24.14
N VAL A 438 18.37 11.91 25.29
CA VAL A 438 17.61 10.97 26.14
C VAL A 438 16.38 11.64 26.73
N GLU A 439 16.42 12.94 27.07
CA GLU A 439 15.23 13.66 27.53
C GLU A 439 14.15 13.76 26.45
N ILE A 440 14.53 13.92 25.18
CA ILE A 440 13.59 13.92 24.05
C ILE A 440 13.01 12.51 23.88
N TRP A 441 13.85 11.48 23.91
CA TRP A 441 13.41 10.09 23.74
C TRP A 441 12.47 9.61 24.85
N GLU A 442 12.72 10.03 26.09
CA GLU A 442 11.91 9.71 27.27
C GLU A 442 10.50 10.32 27.22
N LYS A 443 10.31 11.42 26.48
CA LYS A 443 9.01 12.07 26.28
C LYS A 443 8.22 11.51 25.09
N ASP A 444 8.83 10.64 24.29
CA ASP A 444 8.17 10.03 23.14
C ASP A 444 7.51 8.71 23.52
N ASP A 445 6.19 8.64 23.42
CA ASP A 445 5.41 7.47 23.82
C ASP A 445 5.81 6.21 23.05
N TRP A 446 6.07 6.34 21.74
CA TRP A 446 6.45 5.20 20.90
C TRP A 446 7.84 4.69 21.30
N ILE A 447 8.82 5.59 21.50
CA ILE A 447 10.17 5.19 21.92
C ILE A 447 10.10 4.54 23.31
N THR A 448 9.29 5.08 24.21
CA THR A 448 9.09 4.51 25.55
C THR A 448 8.48 3.10 25.49
N GLN A 449 7.49 2.86 24.64
CA GLN A 449 6.95 1.52 24.40
C GLN A 449 8.02 0.58 23.82
N TRP A 450 8.78 1.05 22.83
CA TRP A 450 9.87 0.29 22.20
C TRP A 450 10.97 -0.12 23.19
N VAL A 451 11.50 0.80 24.01
CA VAL A 451 12.52 0.50 25.02
C VAL A 451 12.03 -0.52 26.04
N ASN A 452 10.74 -0.45 26.38
CA ASN A 452 10.12 -1.36 27.34
C ASN A 452 10.01 -2.80 26.84
N THR A 453 10.04 -3.05 25.53
CA THR A 453 10.06 -4.41 24.98
C THR A 453 11.35 -5.16 25.34
N GLU A 454 11.26 -6.48 25.49
CA GLU A 454 12.42 -7.36 25.67
C GLU A 454 12.95 -7.82 24.30
N PRO A 455 14.26 -8.03 24.11
CA PRO A 455 15.32 -7.94 25.11
C PRO A 455 15.80 -6.49 25.35
N LYS A 456 16.40 -6.26 26.51
CA LYS A 456 17.16 -5.03 26.78
C LYS A 456 18.40 -4.92 25.90
N LEU A 457 18.75 -3.69 25.54
CA LEU A 457 19.90 -3.37 24.70
C LEU A 457 21.12 -2.92 25.53
N THR A 458 20.93 -2.67 26.82
CA THR A 458 22.03 -2.42 27.76
C THR A 458 23.08 -3.52 27.66
N ASP A 459 24.35 -3.09 27.52
CA ASP A 459 25.53 -3.94 27.43
C ASP A 459 25.68 -4.83 26.18
N VAL A 460 24.72 -4.77 25.26
CA VAL A 460 24.79 -5.42 23.94
C VAL A 460 25.70 -4.63 23.01
N ASP A 461 26.63 -5.30 22.33
CA ASP A 461 27.39 -4.68 21.23
C ASP A 461 26.51 -4.58 19.98
N LEU A 462 26.09 -3.34 19.67
CA LEU A 462 25.23 -3.04 18.53
C LEU A 462 25.98 -2.93 17.19
N GLY A 463 27.32 -2.89 17.21
CA GLY A 463 28.15 -2.70 16.01
C GLY A 463 27.85 -3.72 14.89
N PRO A 464 27.80 -5.04 15.20
CA PRO A 464 27.42 -6.05 14.22
C PRO A 464 26.03 -5.86 13.63
N TYR A 465 25.06 -5.38 14.40
CA TYR A 465 23.68 -5.17 13.94
C TYR A 465 23.58 -4.00 12.95
N PHE A 466 24.24 -2.89 13.27
CA PHE A 466 24.29 -1.74 12.37
C PHE A 466 25.10 -2.01 11.09
N TYR A 467 26.08 -2.92 11.13
CA TYR A 467 26.81 -3.34 9.93
C TYR A 467 25.88 -3.85 8.82
N PHE A 468 24.85 -4.64 9.19
CA PHE A 468 23.86 -5.19 8.25
C PHE A 468 22.65 -4.28 8.00
N SER A 469 22.74 -3.02 8.43
CA SER A 469 21.70 -1.99 8.25
C SER A 469 22.26 -0.73 7.56
N ARG A 470 23.48 -0.79 7.02
CA ARG A 470 24.21 0.35 6.41
C ARG A 470 23.57 0.89 5.14
N ASP A 471 22.91 0.03 4.37
CA ASP A 471 22.17 0.42 3.16
C ASP A 471 21.09 1.44 3.47
N ARG A 472 20.45 1.33 4.63
CA ARG A 472 19.32 2.17 5.07
C ARG A 472 19.75 3.49 5.71
N LEU A 473 20.99 3.54 6.21
CA LEU A 473 21.60 4.75 6.77
C LEU A 473 22.02 5.77 5.69
N ASN A 474 22.32 5.30 4.47
CA ASN A 474 22.84 6.13 3.37
C ASN A 474 21.85 6.34 2.21
N SER A 475 20.61 5.86 2.35
CA SER A 475 19.76 5.57 1.19
C SER A 475 18.91 6.76 0.74
N MET A 476 19.25 7.27 -0.44
CA MET A 476 18.40 7.98 -1.41
C MET A 476 17.26 7.10 -2.02
N TYR A 477 16.95 5.91 -1.49
CA TYR A 477 15.80 5.12 -1.96
C TYR A 477 14.49 5.79 -1.53
N SER A 478 13.61 6.00 -2.51
CA SER A 478 12.32 6.63 -2.26
C SER A 478 11.43 5.76 -1.37
N THR A 479 11.07 6.31 -0.21
CA THR A 479 10.10 5.76 0.74
C THR A 479 8.69 5.67 0.13
N LYS A 480 8.47 6.29 -1.04
CA LYS A 480 7.21 6.18 -1.82
C LYS A 480 6.78 4.74 -2.07
N GLN A 481 7.71 3.79 -2.21
CA GLN A 481 7.34 2.37 -2.41
C GLN A 481 6.81 1.66 -1.16
N GLN A 482 6.97 2.27 0.02
CA GLN A 482 6.52 1.73 1.31
C GLN A 482 5.20 2.38 1.78
N MET A 483 4.87 3.54 1.22
CA MET A 483 3.63 4.27 1.52
C MET A 483 2.39 3.50 1.05
N SER A 484 1.31 3.60 1.81
CA SER A 484 -0.02 3.26 1.31
C SER A 484 -0.42 4.17 0.14
N SER A 485 -1.39 3.73 -0.64
CA SER A 485 -2.07 4.51 -1.69
C SER A 485 -2.58 5.86 -1.16
N GLN A 486 -3.18 5.84 0.04
CA GLN A 486 -3.66 7.04 0.70
C GLN A 486 -2.51 7.98 1.04
N ALA A 487 -1.42 7.46 1.60
CA ALA A 487 -0.25 8.25 1.94
C ALA A 487 0.43 8.86 0.69
N LEU A 488 0.49 8.12 -0.43
CA LEU A 488 0.97 8.63 -1.70
C LEU A 488 0.11 9.80 -2.21
N THR A 489 -1.21 9.64 -2.15
CA THR A 489 -2.15 10.71 -2.55
C THR A 489 -1.95 11.95 -1.69
N VAL A 490 -1.92 11.78 -0.36
CA VAL A 490 -1.71 12.86 0.59
C VAL A 490 -0.38 13.57 0.34
N TYR A 491 0.70 12.81 0.11
CA TYR A 491 2.03 13.36 -0.21
C TYR A 491 2.00 14.16 -1.51
N HIS A 492 1.42 13.61 -2.59
CA HIS A 492 1.32 14.30 -3.89
C HIS A 492 0.55 15.61 -3.78
N ASP A 493 -0.59 15.59 -3.10
CA ASP A 493 -1.41 16.78 -2.87
C ASP A 493 -0.66 17.82 -2.01
N LEU A 494 0.10 17.36 -1.00
CA LEU A 494 0.89 18.21 -0.11
C LEU A 494 2.03 18.93 -0.85
N VAL A 495 2.70 18.25 -1.79
CA VAL A 495 3.82 18.83 -2.56
C VAL A 495 3.40 19.47 -3.88
N SER A 496 2.10 19.49 -4.19
CA SER A 496 1.55 20.02 -5.47
C SER A 496 1.71 21.52 -5.66
N GLY A 497 1.94 22.28 -4.57
CA GLY A 497 2.02 23.75 -4.58
C GLY A 497 0.66 24.46 -4.53
N SER A 498 -0.45 23.74 -4.41
CA SER A 498 -1.80 24.30 -4.24
C SER A 498 -2.18 24.41 -2.76
N ASP A 499 -2.51 25.62 -2.30
CA ASP A 499 -2.97 25.86 -0.91
C ASP A 499 -4.23 25.06 -0.54
N VAL A 500 -5.09 24.77 -1.52
CA VAL A 500 -6.32 23.99 -1.30
C VAL A 500 -5.97 22.53 -1.05
N TYR A 501 -5.09 21.96 -1.87
CA TYR A 501 -4.63 20.58 -1.71
C TYR A 501 -3.76 20.42 -0.46
N GLU A 502 -2.89 21.38 -0.14
CA GLU A 502 -2.10 21.39 1.11
C GLU A 502 -3.02 21.31 2.35
N LYS A 503 -4.06 22.16 2.42
CA LYS A 503 -5.00 22.15 3.55
C LYS A 503 -5.80 20.86 3.65
N LYS A 504 -6.23 20.31 2.51
CA LYS A 504 -6.97 19.04 2.47
C LYS A 504 -6.07 17.89 2.94
N SER A 505 -4.83 17.79 2.44
CA SER A 505 -3.85 16.80 2.89
C SER A 505 -3.58 16.87 4.38
N LEU A 506 -3.49 18.07 4.95
CA LEU A 506 -3.30 18.25 6.40
C LEU A 506 -4.54 17.84 7.21
N GLN A 507 -5.75 17.92 6.65
CA GLN A 507 -6.97 17.39 7.30
C GLN A 507 -7.01 15.86 7.25
N GLU A 508 -6.61 15.28 6.12
CA GLU A 508 -6.54 13.82 5.92
C GLU A 508 -5.39 13.17 6.67
N ALA A 509 -4.38 13.95 7.08
CA ALA A 509 -3.20 13.47 7.78
C ALA A 509 -3.55 12.64 9.02
N SER A 510 -4.61 12.96 9.77
CA SER A 510 -5.01 12.20 10.98
C SER A 510 -5.45 10.76 10.71
N SER A 511 -5.83 10.44 9.47
CA SER A 511 -6.31 9.11 9.07
C SER A 511 -5.20 8.15 8.62
N LEU A 512 -3.96 8.63 8.48
CA LEU A 512 -2.83 7.80 8.07
C LEU A 512 -2.23 7.01 9.23
N SER A 513 -1.63 5.87 8.90
CA SER A 513 -0.84 5.10 9.87
C SER A 513 0.40 5.88 10.36
N PRO A 514 0.97 5.53 11.53
CA PRO A 514 2.26 6.06 11.96
C PRO A 514 3.39 5.77 10.95
N SER A 515 3.41 4.58 10.35
CA SER A 515 4.37 4.21 9.28
C SER A 515 4.28 5.16 8.09
N ASP A 516 3.08 5.39 7.58
CA ASP A 516 2.85 6.28 6.44
C ASP A 516 3.25 7.72 6.78
N SER A 517 2.94 8.16 7.99
CA SER A 517 3.24 9.52 8.43
C SER A 517 4.74 9.75 8.62
N SER A 518 5.45 8.75 9.13
CA SER A 518 6.91 8.75 9.18
C SER A 518 7.51 8.71 7.77
N SER A 519 6.92 7.93 6.85
CA SER A 519 7.37 7.86 5.46
C SER A 519 7.22 9.22 4.74
N ILE A 520 6.11 9.92 4.96
CA ILE A 520 5.86 11.25 4.39
C ILE A 520 6.84 12.26 4.97
N PHE A 521 7.08 12.22 6.29
CA PHE A 521 8.07 13.06 6.95
C PHE A 521 9.46 12.86 6.35
N GLU A 522 9.87 11.61 6.11
CA GLU A 522 11.15 11.29 5.48
C GLU A 522 11.26 11.85 4.05
N GLU A 523 10.22 11.71 3.22
CA GLU A 523 10.23 12.27 1.86
C GLU A 523 10.23 13.82 1.86
N LEU A 524 9.54 14.47 2.80
CA LEU A 524 9.60 15.93 2.97
C LEU A 524 10.99 16.38 3.41
N LYS A 525 11.62 15.63 4.31
CA LYS A 525 12.99 15.87 4.78
C LYS A 525 14.01 15.72 3.66
N GLU A 526 13.95 14.64 2.89
CA GLU A 526 14.82 14.42 1.72
C GLU A 526 14.68 15.55 0.71
N LYS A 527 13.43 15.98 0.41
CA LYS A 527 13.18 17.12 -0.47
C LYS A 527 13.80 18.41 0.07
N LEU A 528 13.73 18.65 1.38
CA LEU A 528 14.34 19.80 2.03
C LEU A 528 15.87 19.76 1.91
N LEU A 529 16.51 18.60 2.11
CA LEU A 529 17.96 18.44 1.98
C LEU A 529 18.44 18.60 0.53
N GLN A 530 17.64 18.19 -0.46
CA GLN A 530 17.95 18.36 -1.89
C GLN A 530 17.81 19.81 -2.37
N GLU A 531 16.84 20.56 -1.85
CA GLU A 531 16.53 21.94 -2.24
C GLU A 531 16.98 22.94 -1.16
N SER A 532 18.22 22.81 -0.69
CA SER A 532 18.72 23.51 0.50
C SER A 532 18.89 25.03 0.38
N ASN A 533 18.72 25.61 -0.82
CA ASN A 533 18.96 27.03 -1.09
C ASN A 533 17.77 27.71 -1.80
N GLY A 534 17.44 28.95 -1.40
CA GLY A 534 16.45 29.80 -2.08
C GLY A 534 15.02 29.67 -1.54
N SER A 535 14.03 30.18 -2.29
CA SER A 535 12.61 30.22 -1.88
C SER A 535 11.98 28.84 -1.72
N ALA A 536 12.45 27.84 -2.47
CA ALA A 536 12.03 26.45 -2.37
C ALA A 536 12.29 25.86 -0.97
N SER A 537 13.43 26.20 -0.36
CA SER A 537 13.78 25.75 1.01
C SER A 537 12.72 26.19 2.04
N THR A 538 12.24 27.44 1.95
CA THR A 538 11.28 27.99 2.91
C THR A 538 9.93 27.29 2.83
N GLN A 539 9.47 26.98 1.61
CA GLN A 539 8.24 26.20 1.41
C GLN A 539 8.40 24.77 1.96
N ASN A 540 9.54 24.12 1.74
CA ASN A 540 9.78 22.76 2.25
C ASN A 540 9.81 22.71 3.78
N PHE A 541 10.43 23.70 4.44
CA PHE A 541 10.32 23.84 5.90
C PHE A 541 8.86 24.02 6.35
N LYS A 542 8.09 24.90 5.69
CA LYS A 542 6.67 25.11 6.00
C LYS A 542 5.88 23.80 5.91
N LEU A 543 6.09 23.01 4.86
CA LEU A 543 5.43 21.71 4.69
C LEU A 543 5.83 20.73 5.81
N LEU A 544 7.13 20.62 6.13
CA LEU A 544 7.63 19.73 7.18
C LEU A 544 7.07 20.09 8.58
N PHE A 545 7.10 21.37 8.93
CA PHE A 545 6.52 21.85 10.20
C PHE A 545 5.00 21.70 10.21
N GLY A 546 4.32 22.02 9.11
CA GLY A 546 2.87 21.86 8.97
C GLY A 546 2.43 20.41 9.17
N TRP A 547 3.15 19.47 8.54
CA TRP A 547 2.96 18.03 8.70
C TRP A 547 3.13 17.59 10.16
N THR A 548 4.25 17.96 10.78
CA THR A 548 4.55 17.63 12.18
C THR A 548 3.58 18.29 13.16
N ASN A 549 3.02 19.45 12.82
CA ASN A 549 2.05 20.14 13.66
C ASN A 549 0.74 19.35 13.77
N VAL A 550 0.34 18.64 12.71
CA VAL A 550 -0.84 17.75 12.73
C VAL A 550 -0.47 16.38 13.31
N ARG A 551 0.69 15.83 12.94
CA ARG A 551 1.21 14.54 13.40
C ARG A 551 2.24 14.73 14.52
N LYS A 552 1.74 15.07 15.72
CA LYS A 552 2.57 15.43 16.89
C LYS A 552 3.51 14.32 17.34
N GLU A 553 3.21 13.05 17.04
CA GLU A 553 4.08 11.90 17.30
C GLU A 553 5.42 11.94 16.53
N LEU A 554 5.56 12.84 15.55
CA LEU A 554 6.80 13.09 14.80
C LEU A 554 7.64 14.22 15.41
N THR A 555 7.17 14.88 16.48
CA THR A 555 7.87 16.03 17.08
C THR A 555 9.28 15.67 17.54
N SER A 556 9.48 14.51 18.15
CA SER A 556 10.82 14.04 18.56
C SER A 556 11.76 13.86 17.38
N GLN A 557 11.27 13.33 16.25
CA GLN A 557 12.04 13.16 15.01
C GLN A 557 12.41 14.52 14.42
N LEU A 558 11.46 15.46 14.35
CA LEU A 558 11.72 16.82 13.90
C LEU A 558 12.80 17.50 14.75
N LEU A 559 12.71 17.43 16.08
CA LEU A 559 13.70 18.06 16.97
C LEU A 559 15.08 17.44 16.82
N THR A 560 15.15 16.11 16.67
CA THR A 560 16.39 15.37 16.45
C THR A 560 17.02 15.77 15.11
N PHE A 561 16.22 15.86 14.05
CA PHE A 561 16.66 16.30 12.73
C PHE A 561 17.19 17.74 12.74
N LEU A 562 16.44 18.69 13.33
CA LEU A 562 16.81 20.11 13.35
C LEU A 562 18.14 20.39 14.04
N LYS A 563 18.53 19.60 15.06
CA LYS A 563 19.84 19.70 15.71
C LYS A 563 21.01 19.36 14.78
N GLY A 564 20.77 18.57 13.73
CA GLY A 564 21.79 18.17 12.76
C GLY A 564 21.91 19.08 11.53
N ILE A 565 21.03 20.08 11.38
CA ILE A 565 21.00 20.93 10.19
C ILE A 565 21.94 22.13 10.36
N PRO A 566 22.79 22.45 9.36
CA PRO A 566 23.58 23.68 9.37
C PRO A 566 22.72 24.94 9.49
N HIS A 567 23.06 25.85 10.40
CA HIS A 567 22.23 27.05 10.66
C HIS A 567 22.06 27.98 9.43
N GLU A 568 22.99 27.93 8.48
CA GLU A 568 22.95 28.70 7.24
C GLU A 568 21.80 28.31 6.30
N THR A 569 21.33 27.06 6.38
CA THR A 569 20.22 26.56 5.54
C THR A 569 18.85 26.77 6.19
N ILE A 570 18.80 27.27 7.43
CA ILE A 570 17.54 27.41 8.19
C ILE A 570 16.89 28.77 7.90
N PRO A 571 15.68 28.81 7.33
CA PRO A 571 14.97 30.05 7.06
C PRO A 571 14.44 30.66 8.35
N THR A 572 14.31 31.98 8.39
CA THR A 572 13.84 32.72 9.57
C THR A 572 12.42 32.35 10.02
N LEU A 573 11.57 31.90 9.08
CA LEU A 573 10.22 31.40 9.35
C LEU A 573 10.24 30.17 10.28
N ALA A 574 11.30 29.34 10.23
CA ALA A 574 11.44 28.12 11.02
C ALA A 574 11.28 28.38 12.52
N VAL A 575 11.73 29.54 13.02
CA VAL A 575 11.56 29.94 14.42
C VAL A 575 10.07 29.98 14.81
N THR A 576 9.24 30.60 13.96
CA THR A 576 7.82 30.77 14.28
C THR A 576 7.04 29.47 14.09
N GLU A 577 7.39 28.67 13.08
CA GLU A 577 6.75 27.38 12.84
C GLU A 577 7.13 26.34 13.91
N LEU A 578 8.39 26.28 14.33
CA LEU A 578 8.82 25.39 15.42
C LEU A 578 8.06 25.70 16.72
N LEU A 579 7.92 26.99 17.08
CA LEU A 579 7.12 27.40 18.23
C LEU A 579 5.66 26.92 18.14
N LYS A 580 5.05 26.91 16.95
CA LYS A 580 3.69 26.37 16.77
C LYS A 580 3.66 24.85 16.96
N VAL A 581 4.65 24.14 16.43
CA VAL A 581 4.72 22.68 16.54
C VAL A 581 4.88 22.24 18.00
N ILE A 582 5.76 22.88 18.78
CA ILE A 582 6.05 22.44 20.13
C ILE A 582 5.06 22.95 21.19
N LYS A 583 4.28 23.98 20.88
CA LYS A 583 3.33 24.59 21.83
C LYS A 583 2.33 23.56 22.37
N GLY A 584 2.24 23.44 23.69
CA GLY A 584 1.31 22.52 24.35
C GLY A 584 1.69 21.05 24.22
N THR A 585 2.93 20.75 23.80
CA THR A 585 3.49 19.40 23.78
C THR A 585 4.49 19.21 24.92
N ALA A 586 4.85 17.97 25.24
CA ALA A 586 5.92 17.66 26.20
C ALA A 586 7.29 18.26 25.78
N PHE A 587 7.45 18.61 24.51
CA PHE A 587 8.70 19.08 23.90
C PHE A 587 8.86 20.61 23.86
N GLU A 588 7.98 21.37 24.53
CA GLU A 588 8.00 22.84 24.48
C GLU A 588 9.34 23.43 24.94
N LYS A 589 9.93 22.85 25.99
CA LYS A 589 11.26 23.23 26.47
C LYS A 589 12.36 22.89 25.45
N ASP A 590 12.34 21.67 24.92
CA ASP A 590 13.39 21.16 24.03
C ASP A 590 13.45 21.96 22.72
N GLY A 591 12.29 22.26 22.12
CA GLY A 591 12.24 23.10 20.93
C GLY A 591 12.60 24.56 21.23
N THR A 592 12.28 25.08 22.42
CA THR A 592 12.71 26.42 22.84
C THR A 592 14.24 26.49 22.99
N ASP A 593 14.87 25.41 23.46
CA ASP A 593 16.32 25.33 23.59
C ASP A 593 17.01 25.28 22.22
N ILE A 594 16.47 24.58 21.22
CA ILE A 594 16.94 24.67 19.82
C ILE A 594 16.87 26.11 19.30
N ILE A 595 15.79 26.85 19.57
CA ILE A 595 15.67 28.24 19.14
C ILE A 595 16.72 29.12 19.85
N LYS A 596 17.10 28.81 21.10
CA LYS A 596 18.18 29.54 21.80
C LYS A 596 19.53 29.30 21.14
N GLU A 597 19.80 28.08 20.67
CA GLU A 597 20.99 27.78 19.87
C GLU A 597 20.98 28.58 18.56
N TRP A 598 19.84 28.64 17.86
CA TRP A 598 19.69 29.47 16.66
C TRP A 598 19.88 30.97 16.94
N ALA A 599 19.47 31.46 18.11
CA ALA A 599 19.69 32.83 18.54
C ALA A 599 21.19 33.18 18.67
N GLN A 600 22.03 32.19 18.93
CA GLN A 600 23.48 32.32 19.04
C GLN A 600 24.22 32.07 17.70
N SER A 601 23.49 31.80 16.62
CA SER A 601 24.09 31.48 15.33
C SER A 601 24.87 32.67 14.72
N GLU A 602 26.15 32.47 14.42
CA GLU A 602 27.00 33.46 13.74
C GLU A 602 26.90 33.37 12.20
N SER A 603 26.58 32.19 11.66
CA SER A 603 26.49 31.93 10.21
C SER A 603 25.19 32.46 9.58
N ASN A 604 24.15 32.70 10.38
CA ASN A 604 22.85 33.20 9.89
C ASN A 604 22.32 34.32 10.80
N LYS A 605 22.71 35.57 10.50
CA LYS A 605 22.39 36.75 11.32
C LYS A 605 20.89 37.06 11.38
N ASP A 606 20.16 36.83 10.29
CA ASP A 606 18.72 37.09 10.24
C ASP A 606 17.94 36.08 11.10
N LEU A 607 18.34 34.81 11.06
CA LEU A 607 17.82 33.77 11.95
C LEU A 607 18.09 34.12 13.41
N SER A 608 19.34 34.47 13.75
CA SER A 608 19.74 34.85 15.11
C SER A 608 18.89 36.02 15.65
N LYS A 609 18.67 37.05 14.84
CA LYS A 609 17.86 38.22 15.21
C LYS A 609 16.41 37.84 15.51
N ILE A 610 15.79 37.02 14.67
CA ILE A 610 14.38 36.62 14.84
C ILE A 610 14.21 35.65 16.02
N ALA A 611 15.11 34.68 16.17
CA ALA A 611 15.13 33.77 17.32
C ALA A 611 15.28 34.55 18.64
N SER A 612 16.23 35.48 18.72
CA SER A 612 16.43 36.35 19.88
C SER A 612 15.20 37.19 20.24
N ASN A 613 14.49 37.71 19.24
CA ASN A 613 13.27 38.50 19.46
C ASN A 613 12.10 37.66 19.97
N ARG A 614 12.02 36.39 19.56
CA ARG A 614 10.92 35.48 19.93
C ARG A 614 11.10 34.81 21.29
N ILE A 615 12.34 34.63 21.76
CA ILE A 615 12.64 34.04 23.09
C ILE A 615 12.55 35.05 24.23
N LYS A 616 12.66 36.36 23.95
CA LYS A 616 12.50 37.38 25.00
C LYS A 616 11.09 37.26 25.62
N PRO A 617 10.97 37.21 26.96
CA PRO A 617 9.67 37.20 27.61
C PRO A 617 8.89 38.44 27.16
N LYS A 618 7.65 38.24 26.70
CA LYS A 618 6.74 39.36 26.45
C LYS A 618 6.60 40.12 27.77
N LYS A 619 7.12 41.34 27.80
CA LYS A 619 6.98 42.26 28.94
C LYS A 619 5.51 42.55 29.22
#